data_AF-A0A368TLU6-F1
#
_entry.id   AF-A0A368TLU6-F1
#
_cell.length_a   1.000
_cell.length_b   1.000
_cell.length_c   1.000
_cell.angle_alpha   90.00
_cell.angle_beta   90.00
_cell.angle_gamma   90.00
#
_symmetry.space_group_name_H-M   'P 1'
#
loop_
_entity.id
_entity.type
_entity.pdbx_description
1 polymer ?
#
loop_
_entity_poly.entity_id
_entity_poly.type
_entity_poly.pdbx_seq_one_letter_code
_entity_poly.pdbx_strand_id
1 'polypeptide(L)' 'MLKKVFLEKKDPVQVARDTDHSPEAVGKYCQQFNKLNRGVENEIGKEEIRIVTGMKAPLIDEYLKIIGAHKVALPP' A
#
# COMPACT_ATOMS: atom_id res chain seq x y z
N MET A 1 -8.30 -0.72 5.16
CA MET A 1 -8.06 0.70 4.79
C MET A 1 -7.49 0.83 3.37
N LEU A 2 -6.24 0.43 3.11
CA LEU A 2 -5.57 0.67 1.81
C LEU A 2 -6.26 0.03 0.59
N LYS A 3 -6.83 -1.17 0.75
CA LYS A 3 -7.66 -1.82 -0.29
C LYS A 3 -8.79 -0.89 -0.78
N LYS A 4 -9.46 -0.17 0.13
CA LYS A 4 -10.53 0.80 -0.21
C LYS A 4 -9.99 1.98 -1.03
N VAL A 5 -8.80 2.47 -0.70
CA VAL A 5 -8.18 3.61 -1.42
C VAL A 5 -7.70 3.18 -2.82
N PHE A 6 -6.98 2.07 -2.92
CA PHE A 6 -6.29 1.68 -4.15
C PHE A 6 -7.08 0.74 -5.06
N LEU A 7 -7.95 -0.12 -4.53
CA LEU A 7 -8.78 -1.03 -5.33
C LEU A 7 -10.16 -0.45 -5.60
N GLU A 8 -10.82 0.11 -4.58
CA GLU A 8 -12.15 0.71 -4.73
C GLU A 8 -12.09 2.18 -5.18
N LYS A 9 -10.88 2.74 -5.38
CA LYS A 9 -10.63 4.14 -5.77
C LYS A 9 -11.38 5.15 -4.89
N LYS A 10 -11.59 4.83 -3.61
CA LYS A 10 -12.26 5.73 -2.66
C LYS A 10 -11.31 6.83 -2.20
N ASP A 11 -11.91 7.99 -1.93
CA ASP A 11 -11.16 9.15 -1.45
C ASP A 11 -10.48 8.84 -0.09
N PRO A 12 -9.18 9.14 0.07
CA PRO A 12 -8.45 8.82 1.30
C PRO A 12 -9.07 9.50 2.53
N VAL A 13 -9.71 10.66 2.37
CA VAL A 13 -10.41 11.36 3.47
C VAL A 13 -11.65 10.59 3.90
N GLN A 14 -12.40 10.01 2.95
CA GLN A 14 -13.54 9.17 3.30
C GLN A 14 -13.11 7.86 3.95
N VAL A 15 -12.05 7.22 3.44
CA VAL A 15 -11.53 5.99 4.04
C VAL A 15 -10.99 6.23 5.44
N ALA A 16 -10.36 7.39 5.69
CA ALA A 16 -9.93 7.79 7.03
C ALA A 16 -11.11 7.78 8.01
N ARG A 17 -12.22 8.42 7.64
CA ARG A 17 -13.45 8.47 8.46
C ARG A 17 -14.09 7.10 8.64
N ASP A 18 -14.16 6.30 7.58
CA ASP A 18 -14.78 4.97 7.58
C ASP A 18 -13.98 3.92 8.38
N THR A 19 -12.68 4.13 8.54
CA THR A 19 -11.80 3.21 9.26
C THR A 19 -11.34 3.75 10.62
N ASP A 20 -11.86 4.89 11.07
CA ASP A 20 -11.47 5.55 12.32
C ASP A 20 -9.95 5.85 12.38
N HIS A 21 -9.40 6.35 11.27
CA HIS A 21 -8.00 6.76 11.16
C HIS A 21 -7.91 8.25 10.84
N SER A 22 -6.82 8.90 11.28
CA SER A 22 -6.52 10.27 10.85
C SER A 22 -6.15 10.31 9.36
N PRO A 23 -6.55 11.35 8.61
CA PRO A 23 -6.19 11.50 7.20
C PRO A 23 -4.66 11.53 6.99
N GLU A 24 -3.90 12.08 7.94
CA GLU A 24 -2.43 12.02 7.94
C GLU A 24 -1.90 10.58 8.00
N ALA A 25 -2.52 9.72 8.81
CA ALA A 25 -2.14 8.31 8.89
C ALA A 25 -2.44 7.62 7.55
N VAL A 26 -3.61 7.88 6.96
CA VAL A 26 -3.96 7.36 5.62
C VAL A 26 -2.96 7.81 4.57
N GLY A 27 -2.56 9.09 4.59
CA GLY A 27 -1.53 9.64 3.71
C GLY A 27 -0.17 8.95 3.87
N LYS A 28 0.28 8.71 5.11
CA LYS A 28 1.52 7.97 5.39
C LYS A 28 1.46 6.54 4.82
N TYR A 29 0.36 5.84 5.03
CA TYR A 29 0.19 4.49 4.50
C TYR A 29 0.13 4.47 2.96
N CYS A 30 -0.46 5.49 2.34
CA CYS A 30 -0.49 5.67 0.89
C CYS A 30 0.91 5.92 0.31
N GLN A 31 1.71 6.79 0.96
CA GLN A 31 3.10 7.01 0.59
C GLN A 31 3.96 5.75 0.71
N GLN A 32 3.78 5.00 1.79
CA GLN A 32 4.45 3.71 1.99
C GLN A 32 4.06 2.71 0.90
N PHE A 33 2.77 2.62 0.56
CA PHE A 33 2.30 1.76 -0.52
C PHE A 33 2.97 2.08 -1.85
N ASN A 34 3.03 3.36 -2.23
CA ASN A 34 3.68 3.77 -3.48
C ASN A 34 5.18 3.46 -3.50
N LYS A 35 5.89 3.63 -2.37
CA LYS A 35 7.30 3.23 -2.25
C LYS A 35 7.48 1.72 -2.46
N LEU A 36 6.63 0.90 -1.83
CA LEU A 36 6.65 -0.55 -2.05
C LEU A 36 6.29 -0.92 -3.49
N ASN A 37 5.26 -0.32 -4.07
CA ASN A 37 4.84 -0.59 -5.44
C ASN A 37 5.99 -0.32 -6.43
N ARG A 38 6.66 0.83 -6.27
CA ARG A 38 7.82 1.18 -7.09
C ARG A 38 8.98 0.21 -6.87
N GLY A 39 9.23 -0.22 -5.64
CA GLY A 39 10.23 -1.26 -5.35
C GLY A 39 9.92 -2.57 -6.08
N VAL A 40 8.67 -3.03 -6.04
CA VAL A 40 8.22 -4.22 -6.76
C VAL A 40 8.34 -4.07 -8.28
N GLU A 41 8.06 -2.88 -8.83
CA GLU A 41 8.27 -2.58 -10.26
C GLU A 41 9.74 -2.61 -10.67
N ASN A 42 10.66 -2.32 -9.75
CA ASN A 42 12.11 -2.41 -9.99
C ASN A 42 12.68 -3.78 -9.59
N GLU A 43 11.83 -4.81 -9.48
CA GLU A 43 12.19 -6.18 -9.09
C GLU A 43 12.94 -6.28 -7.74
N ILE A 44 12.72 -5.31 -6.84
CA ILE A 44 13.32 -5.30 -5.51
C ILE A 44 12.70 -6.43 -4.67
N GLY A 45 13.55 -7.31 -4.15
CA GLY A 45 13.14 -8.45 -3.32
C GLY A 45 12.49 -8.04 -1.99
N LYS A 46 11.66 -8.93 -1.43
CA LYS A 46 10.93 -8.68 -0.16
C LYS A 46 11.85 -8.31 1.00
N GLU A 47 13.05 -8.89 1.07
CA GLU A 47 14.05 -8.57 2.10
C GLU A 47 14.58 -7.15 1.97
N GLU A 48 14.86 -6.69 0.76
CA GLU A 48 15.33 -5.33 0.55
C GLU A 48 14.24 -4.30 0.82
N ILE A 49 13.00 -4.59 0.44
CA ILE A 49 11.83 -3.80 0.87
C ILE A 49 11.79 -3.72 2.39
N ARG A 50 12.01 -4.82 3.12
CA ARG A 50 12.03 -4.83 4.58
C ARG A 50 13.13 -3.93 5.15
N ILE A 51 14.33 -3.98 4.57
CA ILE A 51 15.48 -3.16 4.98
C ILE A 51 15.20 -1.67 4.73
N VAL A 52 14.76 -1.31 3.53
CA VAL A 52 14.52 0.09 3.12
C VAL A 52 13.34 0.71 3.86
N THR A 53 12.29 -0.08 4.14
CA THR A 53 11.07 0.44 4.80
C THR A 53 11.08 0.30 6.31
N GLY A 54 11.94 -0.54 6.89
CA GLY A 54 11.96 -0.86 8.31
C GLY A 54 10.68 -1.56 8.82
N MET A 55 9.82 -2.03 7.91
CA MET A 55 8.53 -2.61 8.27
C MET A 55 8.66 -4.06 8.73
N LYS A 56 7.67 -4.52 9.51
CA LYS A 56 7.55 -5.93 9.87
C LYS A 56 7.13 -6.74 8.64
N ALA A 57 7.73 -7.93 8.48
CA ALA A 57 7.40 -8.88 7.41
C ALA A 57 5.89 -9.13 7.19
N PRO A 58 5.04 -9.35 8.22
CA PRO A 58 3.60 -9.54 8.00
C PRO A 58 2.90 -8.32 7.42
N LEU A 59 3.37 -7.11 7.76
CA LEU A 59 2.83 -5.88 7.19
C LEU A 59 3.19 -5.80 5.70
N ILE A 60 4.45 -6.07 5.36
CA ILE A 60 4.92 -6.09 3.97
C ILE A 60 4.12 -7.09 3.13
N ASP A 61 3.82 -8.28 3.65
CA ASP A 61 3.02 -9.29 2.95
C ASP A 61 1.60 -8.81 2.65
N GLU A 62 0.94 -8.15 3.61
CA GLU A 62 -0.36 -7.49 3.41
C GLU A 62 -0.29 -6.43 2.32
N TYR A 63 0.74 -5.57 2.33
CA TYR A 63 0.92 -4.56 1.29
C TYR A 63 1.14 -5.19 -0.09
N LEU A 64 1.98 -6.21 -0.20
CA LEU A 64 2.26 -6.91 -1.46
C LEU A 64 1.01 -7.58 -2.03
N LYS A 65 0.14 -8.16 -1.19
CA LYS A 65 -1.16 -8.68 -1.62
C LYS A 65 -2.03 -7.60 -2.25
N ILE A 66 -2.05 -6.40 -1.67
CA ILE A 66 -2.83 -5.27 -2.18
C ILE A 66 -2.21 -4.75 -3.50
N ILE A 67 -0.88 -4.68 -3.59
CA ILE A 67 -0.16 -4.29 -4.81
C ILE A 67 -0.45 -5.27 -5.94
N GLY A 68 -0.36 -6.58 -5.68
CA GLY A 68 -0.68 -7.61 -6.66
C GLY A 68 -2.11 -7.50 -7.17
N ALA A 69 -3.08 -7.34 -6.25
CA ALA A 69 -4.48 -7.13 -6.62
C ALA A 69 -4.70 -5.83 -7.41
N HIS A 70 -3.97 -4.77 -7.07
CA HIS A 70 -4.05 -3.48 -7.78
C HIS A 70 -3.49 -3.58 -9.20
N LYS A 71 -2.36 -4.26 -9.40
CA LYS A 71 -1.78 -4.51 -10.72
C LYS A 71 -2.70 -5.34 -11.61
N VAL A 72 -3.38 -6.35 -11.06
CA VAL A 72 -4.37 -7.14 -11.81
C VAL A 72 -5.61 -6.32 -12.19
N ALA A 73 -5.97 -5.34 -11.36
CA ALA A 73 -7.11 -4.44 -11.61
C ALA A 73 -6.78 -3.27 -12.56
N LEU A 74 -5.50 -3.05 -12.89
CA LEU A 74 -5.09 -2.08 -13.90
C LEU A 74 -5.00 -2.80 -15.27
N PRO A 75 -5.66 -2.28 -16.32
CA PRO A 75 -5.46 -2.83 -17.67
C PRO A 75 -4.00 -2.64 -18.13
N PRO A 76 -3.51 -3.50 -19.04
CA PRO A 76 -2.16 -3.39 -19.61
C PRO A 76 -1.93 -2.08 -20.37
#